data_AF-A0A2W2CMS9-F1
#
_entry.id   AF-A0A2W2CMS9-F1
#
_cell.length_a   1.000
_cell.length_b   1.000
_cell.length_c   1.000
_cell.angle_alpha   90.00
_cell.angle_beta   90.00
_cell.angle_gamma   90.00
#
_symmetry.space_group_name_H-M   'P 1'
#
loop_
_entity.id
_entity.type
_entity.pdbx_description
1 polymer ?
#
loop_
_entity_poly.entity_id
_entity_poly.type
_entity_poly.pdbx_seq_one_letter_code
_entity_poly.pdbx_strand_id
1 'polypeptide(L)'
;MTDPAPAVAALVTALLRELPAADVAALVEGRARLAVVPTETSPGPTPPTATPAWRAAPTGRAAPPPDLGRARAALAEMSRRDDSTAYLAGWTARDLRALAASLELRGVAGLRKTDLVDRIVERTIGFRLNSAAIRRR
;
A
#
# COMPACT_ATOMS: atom_id res chain seq x y z
N MET A 1 -7.65 -6.81 35.54
CA MET A 1 -7.49 -6.32 34.15
C MET A 1 -8.29 -7.24 33.27
N THR A 2 -9.39 -6.75 32.68
CA THR A 2 -10.26 -7.55 31.81
C THR A 2 -9.54 -7.82 30.50
N ASP A 3 -9.57 -9.07 30.03
CA ASP A 3 -9.04 -9.44 28.72
C ASP A 3 -9.84 -8.70 27.63
N PRO A 4 -9.19 -7.93 26.73
CA PRO A 4 -9.89 -7.22 25.66
C PRO A 4 -10.35 -8.14 24.53
N ALA A 5 -9.83 -9.37 24.41
CA ALA A 5 -10.18 -10.31 23.34
C ALA A 5 -11.70 -10.56 23.19
N PRO A 6 -12.48 -10.83 24.26
CA PRO A 6 -13.92 -11.02 24.13
C PRO A 6 -14.67 -9.78 23.62
N ALA A 7 -14.24 -8.58 24.01
CA ALA A 7 -14.88 -7.34 23.56
C ALA A 7 -14.62 -7.09 22.06
N VAL A 8 -13.41 -7.38 21.60
CA VAL A 8 -13.05 -7.26 20.18
C VAL A 8 -13.83 -8.26 19.33
N ALA A 9 -13.96 -9.51 19.77
CA ALA A 9 -14.73 -10.53 19.06
C ALA A 9 -16.20 -10.13 18.88
N ALA A 10 -16.81 -9.53 19.91
CA ALA A 10 -18.18 -9.02 19.84
C ALA A 10 -18.32 -7.89 18.80
N LEU A 11 -17.37 -6.94 18.76
CA LEU A 11 -17.37 -5.85 17.79
C LEU A 11 -17.20 -6.34 16.34
N VAL A 12 -16.28 -7.28 16.11
CA VAL A 12 -16.08 -7.87 14.78
C VAL A 12 -17.34 -8.61 14.34
N THR A 13 -18.00 -9.32 15.25
CA THR A 13 -19.26 -10.03 14.94
C THR A 13 -20.38 -9.07 14.56
N ALA A 14 -20.50 -7.94 15.25
CA ALA A 14 -21.47 -6.90 14.92
C ALA A 14 -21.19 -6.31 13.53
N LEU A 15 -19.93 -5.99 13.22
CA LEU A 15 -19.52 -5.48 11.91
C LEU A 15 -19.84 -6.47 10.77
N LEU A 16 -19.58 -7.76 10.98
CA LEU A 16 -19.87 -8.80 9.99
C LEU A 16 -21.37 -8.97 9.73
N ARG A 17 -22.24 -8.65 10.69
CA ARG A 17 -23.70 -8.70 10.51
C ARG A 17 -24.26 -7.56 9.68
N GLU A 18 -23.56 -6.43 9.63
CA GLU A 18 -23.96 -5.25 8.85
C GLU A 18 -23.47 -5.30 7.40
N LEU A 19 -22.57 -6.24 7.07
CA LEU A 19 -22.05 -6.43 5.72
C LEU A 19 -23.09 -7.11 4.79
N PRO A 20 -23.15 -6.71 3.50
CA PRO A 20 -23.95 -7.41 2.51
C PRO A 20 -23.59 -8.89 2.39
N ALA A 21 -24.59 -9.75 2.19
CA ALA A 21 -24.37 -11.20 2.11
C ALA A 21 -23.35 -11.62 1.02
N ALA A 22 -23.29 -10.88 -0.09
CA ALA A 22 -22.31 -11.10 -1.15
C ALA A 22 -20.87 -10.86 -0.70
N ASP A 23 -20.65 -9.87 0.15
CA ASP A 23 -19.32 -9.52 0.66
C ASP A 23 -18.88 -10.53 1.74
N VAL A 24 -19.81 -11.00 2.58
CA VAL A 24 -19.56 -12.09 3.53
C VAL A 24 -19.19 -13.38 2.79
N ALA A 25 -19.90 -13.73 1.72
CA ALA A 25 -19.55 -14.89 0.88
C ALA A 25 -18.17 -14.74 0.25
N ALA A 26 -17.83 -13.56 -0.26
CA ALA A 26 -16.50 -13.29 -0.81
C ALA A 26 -15.39 -13.41 0.25
N LEU A 27 -15.66 -13.05 1.52
CA LEU A 27 -14.73 -13.24 2.63
C LEU A 27 -14.52 -14.73 2.94
N VAL A 28 -15.60 -15.53 2.98
CA VAL A 28 -15.54 -16.99 3.23
C VAL A 28 -14.78 -17.71 2.11
N GLU A 29 -15.01 -17.32 0.86
CA GLU A 29 -14.32 -17.87 -0.32
C GLU A 29 -12.87 -17.34 -0.48
N GLY A 30 -12.43 -16.44 0.40
CA GLY A 30 -11.09 -15.84 0.35
C GLY A 30 -10.88 -14.85 -0.81
N ARG A 31 -11.96 -14.45 -1.51
CA ARG A 31 -11.96 -13.45 -2.58
C ARG A 31 -11.93 -12.01 -2.04
N ALA A 32 -12.25 -11.81 -0.77
CA ALA A 32 -12.16 -10.54 -0.06
C ALA A 32 -11.35 -10.66 1.24
N ARG A 33 -10.86 -9.53 1.76
CA ARG A 33 -10.14 -9.45 3.05
C ARG A 33 -10.53 -8.17 3.79
N LEU A 34 -10.71 -8.26 5.11
CA LEU A 34 -10.91 -7.09 5.97
C LEU A 34 -9.56 -6.42 6.25
N ALA A 35 -9.50 -5.10 6.13
CA ALA A 35 -8.33 -4.30 6.48
C ALA A 35 -8.71 -3.28 7.55
N VAL A 36 -7.88 -3.19 8.60
CA VAL A 36 -8.02 -2.15 9.62
C VAL A 36 -7.26 -0.92 9.12
N VAL A 37 -7.99 0.15 8.80
CA VAL A 37 -7.40 1.42 8.41
C VAL A 37 -7.41 2.33 9.64
N PRO A 38 -6.26 2.80 10.12
CA PRO A 38 -6.20 3.84 11.13
C PRO A 38 -6.89 5.09 10.59
N THR A 39 -8.06 5.42 11.12
CA THR A 39 -8.70 6.70 10.82
C THR A 39 -8.00 7.77 11.65
N GLU A 40 -6.97 8.40 11.08
CA GLU A 40 -6.57 9.72 11.57
C GLU A 40 -7.73 10.67 11.28
N THR A 41 -8.48 11.00 12.32
CA THR A 41 -9.58 11.95 12.25
C THR A 41 -9.04 13.30 11.78
N SER A 42 -9.15 13.58 10.49
CA SER A 42 -9.10 14.93 9.96
C SER A 42 -10.51 15.52 10.05
N PRO A 43 -10.75 16.57 10.86
CA PRO A 43 -12.03 17.24 10.88
C PRO A 43 -12.09 18.24 9.71
N GLY A 44 -12.89 17.93 8.69
CA GLY A 44 -13.23 18.86 7.61
C GLY A 44 -14.71 18.68 7.22
N PRO A 45 -15.54 19.74 7.23
CA PRO A 45 -16.99 19.60 7.27
C PRO A 45 -17.69 19.46 5.90
N THR A 46 -18.78 18.67 5.94
CA THR A 46 -20.04 18.64 5.15
C THR A 46 -20.12 18.08 3.71
N PRO A 47 -21.07 17.16 3.43
CA PRO A 47 -21.78 16.96 2.15
C PRO A 47 -23.16 17.70 2.18
N PRO A 48 -24.10 17.60 1.21
CA PRO A 48 -24.12 16.90 -0.10
C PRO A 48 -24.64 17.79 -1.28
N THR A 49 -24.55 17.31 -2.53
CA THR A 49 -25.65 17.38 -3.54
C THR A 49 -25.30 16.50 -4.73
N ALA A 50 -26.19 15.54 -5.01
CA ALA A 50 -26.15 14.70 -6.19
C ALA A 50 -26.81 15.40 -7.39
N THR A 51 -26.26 15.20 -8.58
CA THR A 51 -27.05 15.17 -9.83
C THR A 51 -26.51 14.08 -10.76
N PRO A 52 -27.39 13.30 -11.43
CA PRO A 52 -27.01 12.20 -12.30
C PRO A 52 -26.94 12.64 -13.79
N ALA A 53 -25.93 12.20 -14.54
CA ALA A 53 -25.97 12.19 -16.01
C ALA A 53 -24.86 11.31 -16.63
N TRP A 54 -25.26 10.09 -16.99
CA TRP A 54 -24.94 9.32 -18.21
C TRP A 54 -23.71 9.66 -19.09
N ARG A 55 -22.91 8.60 -19.31
CA ARG A 55 -21.94 8.27 -20.39
C ARG A 55 -20.66 9.10 -20.55
N ALA A 56 -19.56 8.48 -20.16
CA ALA A 56 -18.39 8.32 -21.04
C ALA A 56 -17.64 7.01 -20.68
N ALA A 57 -17.01 6.39 -21.69
CA ALA A 57 -16.37 5.08 -21.70
C ALA A 57 -15.32 4.85 -20.59
N PRO A 58 -14.96 3.59 -20.25
CA PRO A 58 -13.94 3.31 -19.24
C PRO A 58 -12.53 3.53 -19.81
N THR A 59 -12.10 4.78 -19.95
CA THR A 59 -10.67 5.10 -20.07
C THR A 59 -10.07 5.14 -18.69
N GLY A 60 -9.37 4.07 -18.34
CA GLY A 60 -8.35 4.03 -17.30
C GLY A 60 -8.79 4.51 -15.94
N ARG A 61 -9.39 3.61 -15.14
CA ARG A 61 -9.42 3.75 -13.68
C ARG A 61 -7.97 3.98 -13.24
N ALA A 62 -7.62 5.22 -12.94
CA ALA A 62 -6.41 5.53 -12.22
C ALA A 62 -6.49 4.68 -10.94
N ALA A 63 -5.62 3.70 -10.84
CA ALA A 63 -5.48 2.91 -9.63
C ALA A 63 -5.32 3.91 -8.47
N PRO A 64 -5.95 3.66 -7.31
CA PRO A 64 -5.70 4.48 -6.13
C PRO A 64 -4.18 4.61 -5.95
N PRO A 65 -3.66 5.81 -5.62
CA PRO A 65 -2.22 6.01 -5.51
C PRO A 65 -1.66 4.94 -4.59
N PRO A 66 -0.63 4.18 -5.04
CA PRO A 66 -0.11 3.11 -4.23
C PRO A 66 0.35 3.67 -2.89
N ASP A 67 -0.09 3.05 -1.81
CA ASP A 67 0.32 3.42 -0.46
C ASP A 67 1.84 3.29 -0.35
N LEU A 68 2.52 4.44 -0.34
CA LEU A 68 3.97 4.53 -0.36
C LEU A 68 4.60 3.95 0.92
N GLY A 69 3.89 4.04 2.05
CA GLY A 69 4.32 3.44 3.31
C GLY A 69 4.29 1.92 3.24
N ARG A 70 3.19 1.37 2.71
CA ARG A 70 3.06 -0.08 2.48
C ARG A 70 4.08 -0.60 1.47
N ALA A 71 4.32 0.15 0.40
CA ALA A 71 5.32 -0.22 -0.61
C ALA A 71 6.75 -0.20 -0.04
N ARG A 72 7.08 0.75 0.84
CA ARG A 72 8.35 0.77 1.56
C ARG A 72 8.50 -0.44 2.48
N ALA A 73 7.45 -0.83 3.21
CA ALA A 73 7.46 -2.02 4.05
C ALA A 73 7.61 -3.30 3.22
N ALA A 74 6.90 -3.41 2.09
CA ALA A 74 7.01 -4.55 1.17
C ALA A 74 8.42 -4.67 0.58
N LEU A 75 9.01 -3.56 0.12
CA LEU A 75 10.40 -3.52 -0.36
C LEU A 75 11.42 -3.80 0.75
N ALA A 76 11.09 -3.50 2.00
CA ALA A 76 11.93 -3.83 3.14
C ALA A 76 11.85 -5.33 3.49
N GLU A 77 10.71 -5.98 3.29
CA GLU A 77 10.56 -7.42 3.48
C GLU A 77 11.26 -8.21 2.36
N MET A 78 11.18 -7.71 1.13
CA MET A 78 11.84 -8.31 -0.03
C MET A 78 13.37 -8.28 0.12
N SER A 79 13.98 -9.46 0.10
CA SER A 79 15.43 -9.63 0.28
C SER A 79 16.20 -9.78 -1.04
N ARG A 80 15.51 -9.90 -2.18
CA ARG A 80 16.12 -10.10 -3.51
C ARG A 80 15.85 -8.91 -4.43
N ARG A 81 16.88 -8.57 -5.22
CA ARG A 81 16.81 -7.49 -6.22
C ARG A 81 15.77 -7.81 -7.29
N ASP A 82 15.72 -9.04 -7.79
CA ASP A 82 14.80 -9.44 -8.87
C ASP A 82 13.32 -9.29 -8.46
N ASP A 83 12.97 -9.68 -7.23
CA ASP A 83 11.61 -9.56 -6.70
C ASP A 83 11.20 -8.09 -6.56
N SER A 84 12.14 -7.22 -6.15
CA SER A 84 11.91 -5.79 -6.01
C SER A 84 11.76 -5.10 -7.38
N THR A 85 12.58 -5.49 -8.36
CA THR A 85 12.49 -5.00 -9.75
C THR A 85 11.18 -5.43 -10.41
N ALA A 86 10.76 -6.68 -10.22
CA ALA A 86 9.48 -7.18 -10.73
C ALA A 86 8.29 -6.44 -10.09
N TYR A 87 8.37 -6.18 -8.78
CA TYR A 87 7.35 -5.41 -8.07
C TYR A 87 7.23 -3.96 -8.56
N LEU A 88 8.36 -3.32 -8.88
CA LEU A 88 8.43 -1.93 -9.35
C LEU A 88 8.19 -1.78 -10.86
N ALA A 89 8.29 -2.85 -11.65
CA ALA A 89 8.11 -2.81 -13.10
C ALA A 89 6.72 -2.31 -13.51
N GLY A 90 5.68 -2.66 -12.74
CA GLY A 90 4.30 -2.23 -12.96
C GLY A 90 3.99 -0.79 -12.55
N TRP A 91 4.92 -0.09 -11.89
CA TRP A 91 4.68 1.25 -11.36
C TRP A 91 4.91 2.35 -12.40
N THR A 92 4.21 3.48 -12.23
CA THR A 92 4.43 4.65 -13.09
C THR A 92 5.70 5.40 -12.66
N ALA A 93 6.30 6.16 -13.59
CA ALA A 93 7.47 6.99 -13.26
C ALA A 93 7.16 8.09 -12.23
N ARG A 94 5.89 8.46 -12.05
CA ARG A 94 5.45 9.40 -11.01
C ARG A 94 5.48 8.73 -9.64
N ASP A 95 4.93 7.52 -9.53
CA ASP A 95 4.87 6.77 -8.27
C ASP A 95 6.27 6.34 -7.81
N LEU A 96 7.13 5.96 -8.75
CA LEU A 96 8.54 5.67 -8.46
C LEU A 96 9.28 6.89 -7.92
N ARG A 97 9.02 8.10 -8.45
CA ARG A 97 9.60 9.34 -7.92
C ARG A 97 9.07 9.67 -6.53
N ALA A 98 7.77 9.49 -6.30
CA ALA A 98 7.18 9.69 -4.98
C ALA A 98 7.75 8.72 -3.94
N LEU A 99 7.92 7.45 -4.33
CA LEU A 99 8.57 6.44 -3.51
C LEU A 99 10.04 6.80 -3.24
N ALA A 100 10.79 7.23 -4.26
CA ALA A 100 12.17 7.67 -4.09
C ALA A 100 12.30 8.88 -3.16
N ALA A 101 11.37 9.84 -3.23
CA ALA A 101 11.30 10.97 -2.30
C ALA A 101 11.03 10.50 -0.86
N SER A 102 10.13 9.52 -0.67
CA SER A 102 9.85 8.93 0.64
C SER A 102 11.05 8.16 1.24
N LEU A 103 11.97 7.70 0.40
CA LEU A 103 13.24 7.07 0.77
C LEU A 103 14.40 8.07 0.92
N GLU A 104 14.09 9.37 0.85
CA GLU A 104 15.05 10.48 0.92
C GLU A 104 16.17 10.42 -0.15
N LEU A 105 15.87 9.81 -1.30
CA LEU A 105 16.80 9.74 -2.43
C LEU A 105 16.88 11.11 -3.12
N ARG A 106 18.06 11.73 -3.08
CA ARG A 106 18.34 13.00 -3.77
C ARG A 106 18.74 12.79 -5.23
N GLY A 107 18.30 13.71 -6.10
CA GLY A 107 18.70 13.74 -7.52
C GLY A 107 17.91 12.79 -8.44
N VAL A 108 16.69 12.42 -8.08
CA VAL A 108 15.86 11.47 -8.85
C VAL A 108 14.88 12.13 -9.84
N ALA A 109 14.78 13.46 -9.85
CA ALA A 109 13.81 14.19 -10.67
C ALA A 109 14.03 13.99 -12.19
N GLY A 110 15.29 13.90 -12.63
CA GLY A 110 15.68 13.75 -14.05
C GLY A 110 16.02 12.32 -14.50
N LEU A 111 15.93 11.32 -13.61
CA LEU A 111 16.32 9.96 -13.94
C LEU A 111 15.25 9.24 -14.78
N ARG A 112 15.70 8.30 -15.62
CA ARG A 112 14.80 7.42 -16.37
C ARG A 112 14.17 6.42 -15.41
N LYS A 113 13.04 5.83 -15.83
CA LYS A 113 12.30 4.85 -15.02
C LYS A 113 13.20 3.72 -14.53
N THR A 114 14.05 3.18 -15.40
CA THR A 114 14.99 2.09 -15.09
C THR A 114 16.01 2.50 -14.03
N ASP A 115 16.66 3.65 -14.19
CA ASP A 115 17.64 4.17 -13.22
C ASP A 115 17.02 4.46 -11.85
N LEU A 116 15.74 4.86 -11.84
CA LEU A 116 14.97 5.10 -10.62
C LEU A 116 14.71 3.81 -9.86
N VAL A 117 14.36 2.74 -10.57
CA VAL A 117 14.19 1.39 -9.99
C VAL A 117 15.52 0.91 -9.42
N ASP A 118 16.61 0.98 -10.18
CA ASP A 118 17.93 0.55 -9.74
C ASP A 118 18.38 1.29 -8.46
N ARG A 119 18.18 2.61 -8.38
CA ARG A 119 18.51 3.38 -7.16
C ARG A 119 17.65 3.01 -5.95
N ILE A 120 16.35 2.75 -6.16
CA ILE A 120 15.45 2.33 -5.08
C ILE A 120 15.92 0.99 -4.53
N VAL A 121 16.18 0.01 -5.41
CA VAL A 121 16.63 -1.33 -5.08
C VAL A 121 18.01 -1.30 -4.39
N GLU A 122 18.95 -0.48 -4.89
CA GLU A 122 20.27 -0.34 -4.29
C GLU A 122 20.20 0.24 -2.87
N ARG A 123 19.33 1.22 -2.64
CA ARG A 123 19.18 1.84 -1.32
C ARG A 123 18.54 0.90 -0.30
N THR A 124 17.59 0.06 -0.71
CA THR A 124 16.88 -0.86 0.19
C THR A 124 17.66 -2.14 0.46
N ILE A 125 18.28 -2.73 -0.56
CA ILE A 125 19.01 -4.00 -0.45
C ILE A 125 20.49 -3.79 -0.11
N GLY A 126 21.13 -2.74 -0.64
CA GLY A 126 22.53 -2.44 -0.38
C GLY A 126 22.81 -2.08 1.09
N PHE A 127 21.88 -1.42 1.78
CA PHE A 127 22.02 -1.11 3.20
C PHE A 127 21.95 -2.38 4.07
N ARG A 128 21.10 -3.35 3.69
CA ARG A 128 20.94 -4.63 4.40
C ARG A 128 22.11 -5.58 4.20
N LEU A 129 22.66 -5.66 2.99
CA LEU A 129 23.86 -6.46 2.73
C LEU A 129 25.04 -6.00 3.59
N ASN A 130 25.23 -4.69 3.75
CA ASN A 130 26.25 -4.14 4.66
C ASN A 130 25.95 -4.43 6.13
N SER A 131 24.71 -4.26 6.60
CA SER A 131 24.34 -4.57 7.99
C SER A 131 24.41 -6.08 8.32
N ALA A 132 24.06 -6.95 7.37
CA ALA A 132 24.15 -8.41 7.52
C ALA A 132 25.60 -8.90 7.53
N ALA A 133 26.48 -8.29 6.72
CA ALA A 133 27.91 -8.57 6.72
C ALA A 133 28.57 -8.19 8.06
N ILE A 134 28.13 -7.09 8.69
CA ILE A 134 28.64 -6.65 10.00
C ILE A 134 28.17 -7.59 11.13
N ARG A 135 26.94 -8.11 11.09
CA ARG A 135 26.41 -9.03 12.12
C ARG A 135 27.02 -10.44 12.10
N ARG A 136 27.72 -10.82 11.03
CA ARG A 136 28.32 -12.15 10.88
C ARG A 136 29.80 -12.23 11.27
N ARG A 137 30.34 -11.19 11.91
CA ARG A 137 31.74 -11.10 12.29
C ARG A 137 31.95 -11.30 13.77
#